data_AF-A0A858B8K8-F1
#
_entry.id   AF-A0A858B8K8-F1
#
_cell.length_a   1.000
_cell.length_b   1.000
_cell.length_c   1.000
_cell.angle_alpha   90.00
_cell.angle_beta   90.00
_cell.angle_gamma   90.00
#
_symmetry.space_group_name_H-M   'P 1'
#
loop_
_entity.id
_entity.type
_entity.pdbx_description
1 polymer ?
#
loop_
_entity_poly.entity_id
_entity_poly.type
_entity_poly.pdbx_seq_one_letter_code
_entity_poly.pdbx_strand_id
1 'polypeptide(L)'
;KVRMICDCQAPPVKVVQDKKLAQPLSLCGSTLRSPHGCHSQYMENMGTMASLVMSVKINEDDEEIDDDQQIGRKLWGLVVCHHTNPRFVPFPLRYACEFLMQVFGVQVHREVELATQTREKHILQTQTVLCDMLLRDAPIAIVTQSPNVMDLVKCDGAALYYRKKFWLLGLTPTEAQIKDITE
;
A
#
# COMPACT_ATOMS: atom_id res chain seq x y z
N LYS A 1 -14.75 -0.23 -10.41
CA LYS A 1 -13.73 0.85 -10.33
C LYS A 1 -14.32 2.09 -9.69
N VAL A 2 -15.49 2.53 -10.15
CA VAL A 2 -16.28 3.58 -9.49
C VAL A 2 -17.53 2.97 -8.86
N ARG A 3 -17.88 3.40 -7.65
CA ARG A 3 -19.12 3.03 -6.96
C ARG A 3 -19.78 4.29 -6.40
N MET A 4 -21.07 4.45 -6.65
CA MET A 4 -21.87 5.55 -6.14
C MET A 4 -22.98 5.02 -5.23
N ILE A 5 -23.20 5.68 -4.11
CA ILE A 5 -24.38 5.53 -3.26
C ILE A 5 -25.01 6.92 -3.20
N CYS A 6 -26.17 7.09 -3.82
CA CYS A 6 -26.85 8.39 -3.85
C CYS A 6 -27.42 8.76 -2.48
N ASP A 7 -27.95 7.76 -1.78
CA ASP A 7 -28.64 7.88 -0.51
C ASP A 7 -28.49 6.53 0.22
N CYS A 8 -27.85 6.54 1.39
CA CYS A 8 -27.64 5.34 2.21
C CYS A 8 -28.90 4.91 2.98
N GLN A 9 -29.88 5.81 3.16
CA GLN A 9 -31.14 5.56 3.86
C GLN A 9 -32.27 5.13 2.90
N ALA A 10 -32.07 5.25 1.59
CA ALA A 10 -33.05 4.82 0.61
C ALA A 10 -33.34 3.30 0.70
N PRO A 11 -34.62 2.89 0.74
CA PRO A 11 -34.97 1.47 0.87
C PRO A 11 -34.53 0.68 -0.37
N PRO A 12 -33.89 -0.49 -0.21
CA PRO A 12 -33.44 -1.29 -1.34
C PRO A 12 -34.63 -1.89 -2.12
N VAL A 13 -34.53 -1.86 -3.45
CA VAL A 13 -35.53 -2.46 -4.34
C VAL A 13 -35.13 -3.89 -4.70
N LYS A 14 -36.05 -4.84 -4.54
CA LYS A 14 -35.82 -6.25 -4.86
C LYS A 14 -35.74 -6.49 -6.36
N VAL A 15 -34.75 -7.25 -6.81
CA VAL A 15 -34.65 -7.74 -8.19
C VAL A 15 -35.58 -8.93 -8.35
N VAL A 16 -36.48 -8.87 -9.33
CA VAL A 16 -37.35 -10.00 -9.70
C VAL A 16 -36.57 -10.88 -10.68
N GLN A 17 -36.45 -12.17 -10.37
CA GLN A 17 -35.74 -13.15 -11.18
C GLN A 17 -36.64 -14.32 -11.57
N ASP A 18 -36.40 -14.92 -12.74
CA ASP A 18 -37.10 -16.14 -13.16
C ASP A 18 -36.75 -17.28 -12.20
N LYS A 19 -37.74 -18.09 -11.83
CA LYS A 19 -37.57 -19.28 -10.97
C LYS A 19 -36.68 -20.34 -11.59
N LYS A 20 -36.45 -20.29 -12.91
CA LYS A 20 -35.55 -21.19 -13.64
C LYS A 20 -34.07 -20.93 -13.35
N LEU A 21 -33.70 -19.77 -12.82
CA LEU A 21 -32.32 -19.48 -12.42
C LEU A 21 -31.95 -20.29 -11.18
N ALA A 22 -30.91 -21.12 -11.29
CA ALA A 22 -30.41 -21.94 -10.18
C ALA A 22 -29.82 -21.11 -9.03
N GLN A 23 -29.35 -19.89 -9.31
CA GLN A 23 -28.75 -18.99 -8.34
C GLN A 23 -29.09 -17.52 -8.63
N PRO A 24 -29.00 -16.62 -7.63
CA PRO A 24 -29.19 -15.20 -7.83
C PRO A 24 -28.23 -14.60 -8.87
N LEU A 25 -28.72 -13.62 -9.62
CA LEU A 25 -27.88 -12.86 -10.57
C LEU A 25 -26.74 -12.14 -9.83
N SER A 26 -25.53 -12.22 -10.39
CA SER A 26 -24.39 -11.45 -9.89
C SER A 26 -24.53 -9.97 -10.28
N LEU A 27 -24.55 -9.10 -9.26
CA LEU A 27 -24.65 -7.65 -9.44
C LEU A 27 -23.29 -6.95 -9.31
N CYS A 28 -22.17 -7.68 -9.32
CA CYS A 28 -20.83 -7.11 -9.10
C CYS A 28 -20.48 -5.97 -10.08
N GLY A 29 -20.95 -6.06 -11.34
CA GLY A 29 -20.79 -5.02 -12.36
C GLY A 29 -21.89 -3.95 -12.39
N SER A 30 -22.95 -4.09 -11.58
CA SER A 30 -24.07 -3.14 -11.59
C SER A 30 -23.72 -1.85 -10.87
N THR A 31 -23.93 -0.71 -11.54
CA THR A 31 -23.72 0.62 -10.97
C THR A 31 -24.76 1.02 -9.93
N LEU A 32 -25.90 0.33 -9.90
CA LEU A 32 -27.02 0.56 -8.98
C LEU A 32 -27.08 -0.48 -7.85
N ARG A 33 -26.04 -1.30 -7.70
CA ARG A 33 -26.01 -2.33 -6.65
C ARG A 33 -26.10 -1.68 -5.26
N SER A 34 -27.15 -2.06 -4.52
CA SER A 34 -27.38 -1.60 -3.16
C SER A 34 -26.17 -1.89 -2.24
N PRO A 35 -25.82 -0.97 -1.32
CA PRO A 35 -24.84 -1.24 -0.28
C PRO A 35 -25.29 -2.36 0.66
N HIS A 36 -24.32 -3.04 1.25
CA HIS A 36 -24.61 -3.95 2.36
C HIS A 36 -25.05 -3.13 3.57
N GLY A 37 -26.01 -3.63 4.36
CA GLY A 37 -26.60 -2.88 5.48
C GLY A 37 -25.58 -2.35 6.50
N CYS A 38 -24.53 -3.13 6.78
CA CYS A 38 -23.42 -2.67 7.63
C CYS A 38 -22.73 -1.39 7.09
N HIS A 39 -22.57 -1.28 5.77
CA HIS A 39 -21.97 -0.08 5.18
C HIS A 39 -22.94 1.11 5.18
N SER A 40 -24.23 0.88 5.00
CA SER A 40 -25.24 1.94 5.17
C SER A 40 -25.23 2.49 6.60
N GLN A 41 -25.20 1.61 7.61
CA GLN A 41 -25.11 2.02 9.02
C GLN A 41 -23.79 2.77 9.31
N TYR A 42 -22.68 2.32 8.72
CA TYR A 42 -21.40 3.01 8.83
C TYR A 42 -21.47 4.44 8.26
N MET A 43 -22.07 4.61 7.08
CA MET A 43 -22.25 5.92 6.47
C MET A 43 -23.10 6.85 7.34
N GLU A 44 -24.19 6.31 7.92
CA GLU A 44 -25.04 7.04 8.86
C GLU A 44 -24.29 7.47 10.12
N ASN A 45 -23.51 6.56 10.73
CA ASN A 45 -22.69 6.85 11.90
C ASN A 45 -21.61 7.92 11.61
N MET A 46 -21.14 7.99 10.36
CA MET A 46 -20.19 9.01 9.90
C MET A 46 -20.86 10.36 9.58
N GLY A 47 -22.19 10.44 9.57
CA GLY A 47 -22.92 11.64 9.16
C GLY A 47 -22.91 11.88 7.65
N THR A 48 -22.80 10.80 6.85
CA THR A 48 -22.74 10.88 5.38
C THR A 48 -23.94 10.20 4.75
N MET A 49 -24.62 10.91 3.84
CA MET A 49 -25.82 10.41 3.15
C MET A 49 -25.51 9.86 1.77
N ALA A 50 -24.54 10.45 1.07
CA ALA A 50 -24.11 10.00 -0.25
C ALA A 50 -22.61 9.77 -0.30
N SER A 51 -22.17 8.85 -1.16
CA SER A 51 -20.76 8.59 -1.41
C SER A 51 -20.45 8.29 -2.88
N LEU A 52 -19.27 8.71 -3.32
CA LEU A 52 -18.67 8.30 -4.58
C LEU A 52 -17.26 7.79 -4.28
N VAL A 53 -17.04 6.51 -4.51
CA VAL A 53 -15.77 5.82 -4.24
C VAL A 53 -15.14 5.41 -5.55
N MET A 54 -13.85 5.70 -5.71
CA MET A 54 -13.09 5.36 -6.90
C MET A 54 -11.79 4.66 -6.50
N SER A 55 -11.50 3.54 -7.17
CA SER A 55 -10.29 2.75 -6.92
C SER A 55 -9.07 3.37 -7.60
N VAL A 56 -8.00 3.58 -6.84
CA VAL A 56 -6.67 3.91 -7.35
C VAL A 56 -5.89 2.61 -7.50
N LYS A 57 -5.48 2.29 -8.72
CA LYS A 57 -4.70 1.10 -9.03
C LYS A 57 -3.34 1.50 -9.56
N ILE A 58 -2.30 0.81 -9.12
CA ILE A 58 -0.95 0.92 -9.67
C ILE A 58 -0.57 -0.42 -10.29
N ASN A 59 0.44 -0.43 -11.15
CA ASN A 59 0.97 -1.68 -11.69
C ASN A 59 1.76 -2.39 -10.58
N GLU A 60 1.72 -3.71 -10.56
CA GLU A 60 2.65 -4.53 -9.78
C GLU A 60 3.91 -4.74 -10.60
N ASP A 61 5.05 -4.48 -9.95
CA ASP A 61 6.37 -4.87 -10.42
C ASP A 61 6.57 -6.34 -10.03
N ASP A 62 5.78 -7.25 -10.61
CA ASP A 62 6.02 -8.67 -10.38
C ASP A 62 7.29 -9.07 -11.15
N GLU A 63 8.43 -9.00 -10.46
CA GLU A 63 9.73 -9.53 -10.92
C GLU A 63 9.78 -11.07 -10.95
N GLU A 64 8.71 -11.77 -10.55
CA GLU A 64 8.66 -13.24 -10.61
C GLU A 64 7.23 -13.75 -10.87
N ILE A 65 6.77 -13.73 -12.14
CA ILE A 65 5.72 -14.66 -12.56
C ILE A 65 6.07 -15.24 -13.93
N ASP A 66 6.06 -16.58 -13.96
CA ASP A 66 6.04 -17.45 -15.13
C ASP A 66 5.29 -16.84 -16.34
N ASP A 67 5.77 -17.24 -17.52
CA ASP A 67 5.52 -16.81 -18.91
C ASP A 67 4.05 -16.68 -19.40
N ASP A 68 3.04 -16.49 -18.54
CA ASP A 68 1.62 -16.43 -18.97
C ASP A 68 0.63 -15.67 -18.06
N GLN A 69 1.08 -14.79 -17.15
CA GLN A 69 0.14 -14.01 -16.31
C GLN A 69 0.20 -12.50 -16.58
N GLN A 70 -0.98 -11.95 -16.90
CA GLN A 70 -1.23 -10.52 -17.09
C GLN A 70 -0.59 -9.70 -15.96
N ILE A 71 0.18 -8.67 -16.32
CA ILE A 71 0.67 -7.60 -15.42
C ILE A 71 -0.41 -7.28 -14.38
N GLY A 72 -0.16 -7.69 -13.14
CA GLY A 72 -1.07 -7.50 -12.02
C GLY A 72 -1.31 -6.01 -11.79
N ARG A 73 -2.56 -5.60 -11.59
CA ARG A 73 -2.88 -4.25 -11.13
C ARG A 73 -3.35 -4.31 -9.69
N LYS A 74 -2.47 -3.92 -8.76
CA LYS A 74 -2.79 -3.81 -7.33
C LYS A 74 -3.74 -2.66 -7.04
N LEU A 75 -4.64 -2.88 -6.09
CA LEU A 75 -5.36 -1.79 -5.44
C LEU A 75 -4.42 -1.07 -4.47
N TRP A 76 -3.99 0.13 -4.84
CA TRP A 76 -3.14 0.96 -3.97
C TRP A 76 -3.96 1.68 -2.90
N GLY A 77 -5.15 2.17 -3.28
CA GLY A 77 -6.00 2.93 -2.38
C GLY A 77 -7.32 3.34 -3.01
N LEU A 78 -8.05 4.20 -2.31
CA LEU A 78 -9.35 4.72 -2.75
C LEU A 78 -9.37 6.25 -2.66
N VAL A 79 -10.02 6.90 -3.62
CA VAL A 79 -10.52 8.27 -3.47
C VAL A 79 -11.99 8.19 -3.11
N VAL A 80 -12.34 8.76 -1.97
CA VAL A 80 -13.69 8.70 -1.40
C VAL A 80 -14.24 10.12 -1.27
N CYS A 81 -15.35 10.38 -1.95
CA CYS A 81 -16.10 11.62 -1.80
C CYS A 81 -17.34 11.35 -0.95
N HIS A 82 -17.61 12.21 0.03
CA HIS A 82 -18.80 12.16 0.87
C HIS A 82 -19.69 13.39 0.65
N HIS A 83 -20.98 13.23 0.90
CA HIS A 83 -21.92 14.33 0.92
C HIS A 83 -22.93 14.13 2.04
N THR A 84 -23.26 15.20 2.76
CA THR A 84 -24.18 15.19 3.91
C THR A 84 -25.64 15.08 3.50
N ASN A 85 -25.96 15.40 2.24
CA ASN A 85 -27.29 15.22 1.65
C ASN A 85 -27.25 14.19 0.52
N PRO A 86 -28.38 13.56 0.15
CA PRO A 86 -28.47 12.72 -1.02
C PRO A 86 -27.92 13.42 -2.27
N ARG A 87 -27.08 12.73 -3.04
CA ARG A 87 -26.42 13.32 -4.22
C ARG A 87 -26.25 12.32 -5.33
N PHE A 88 -26.88 12.62 -6.46
CA PHE A 88 -26.69 11.88 -7.70
C PHE A 88 -25.56 12.50 -8.53
N VAL A 89 -24.65 11.66 -9.02
CA VAL A 89 -23.56 12.05 -9.93
C VAL A 89 -23.82 11.39 -11.29
N PRO A 90 -24.07 12.15 -12.38
CA PRO A 90 -24.35 11.57 -13.69
C PRO A 90 -23.24 10.66 -14.21
N PHE A 91 -23.61 9.63 -15.00
CA PHE A 91 -22.65 8.67 -15.54
C PHE A 91 -21.49 9.32 -16.32
N PRO A 92 -21.68 10.33 -17.20
CA PRO A 92 -20.57 10.96 -17.90
C PRO A 92 -19.52 11.55 -16.95
N LEU A 93 -19.97 12.14 -15.85
CA LEU A 93 -19.07 12.70 -14.84
C LEU A 93 -18.33 11.60 -14.08
N ARG A 94 -19.02 10.51 -13.70
CA ARG A 94 -18.37 9.35 -13.06
C ARG A 94 -17.31 8.71 -13.97
N TYR A 95 -17.58 8.66 -15.27
CA TYR A 95 -16.63 8.14 -16.26
C TYR A 95 -15.41 9.04 -16.42
N ALA A 96 -15.61 10.37 -16.45
CA ALA A 96 -14.51 11.33 -16.45
C ALA A 96 -13.65 11.21 -15.18
N CYS A 97 -14.28 11.05 -14.01
CA CYS A 97 -13.55 10.80 -12.76
C CYS A 97 -12.81 9.46 -12.78
N GLU A 98 -13.38 8.39 -13.37
CA GLU A 98 -12.68 7.12 -13.54
C GLU A 98 -11.39 7.30 -14.36
N PHE A 99 -11.46 8.04 -15.46
CA PHE A 99 -10.29 8.34 -16.28
C PHE A 99 -9.23 9.13 -15.50
N LEU A 100 -9.65 10.15 -14.75
CA LEU A 100 -8.76 10.92 -13.88
C LEU A 100 -8.03 10.02 -12.87
N MET A 101 -8.72 9.03 -12.29
CA MET A 101 -8.11 8.09 -11.36
C MET A 101 -7.09 7.15 -12.00
N GLN A 102 -7.23 6.85 -13.30
CA GLN A 102 -6.21 6.10 -14.03
C GLN A 102 -4.94 6.93 -14.21
N VAL A 103 -5.07 8.20 -14.60
CA VAL A 103 -3.93 9.13 -14.70
C VAL A 103 -3.27 9.34 -13.33
N PHE A 104 -4.07 9.49 -12.27
CA PHE A 104 -3.58 9.59 -10.91
C PHE A 104 -2.77 8.36 -10.50
N GLY A 105 -3.26 7.14 -10.79
CA GLY A 105 -2.55 5.90 -10.52
C GLY A 105 -1.18 5.82 -11.20
N VAL A 106 -1.07 6.27 -12.45
CA VAL A 106 0.21 6.33 -13.17
C VAL A 106 1.20 7.28 -12.49
N GLN A 107 0.75 8.45 -12.03
CA GLN A 107 1.63 9.39 -11.33
C GLN A 107 2.08 8.83 -9.97
N VAL A 108 1.16 8.23 -9.21
CA VAL A 108 1.51 7.58 -7.93
C VAL A 108 2.55 6.48 -8.13
N HIS A 109 2.37 5.64 -9.15
CA HIS A 109 3.33 4.57 -9.48
C HIS A 109 4.72 5.15 -9.78
N ARG A 110 4.79 6.19 -10.62
CA ARG A 110 6.06 6.86 -10.95
C ARG A 110 6.76 7.45 -9.71
N GLU A 111 6.02 8.09 -8.81
CA GLU A 111 6.61 8.64 -7.57
C GLU A 111 7.13 7.52 -6.66
N VAL A 112 6.42 6.40 -6.57
CA VAL A 112 6.86 5.21 -5.82
C VAL A 112 8.12 4.62 -6.45
N GLU A 113 8.16 4.43 -7.77
CA GLU A 113 9.34 3.93 -8.47
C GLU A 113 10.56 4.86 -8.27
N LEU A 114 10.39 6.17 -8.39
CA LEU A 114 11.47 7.14 -8.19
C LEU A 114 12.02 7.11 -6.76
N ALA A 115 11.13 6.97 -5.76
CA ALA A 115 11.54 6.81 -4.36
C ALA A 115 12.32 5.51 -4.15
N THR A 116 11.87 4.40 -4.75
CA THR A 116 12.55 3.10 -4.71
C THR A 116 13.93 3.19 -5.37
N GLN A 117 14.04 3.72 -6.59
CA GLN A 117 15.31 3.89 -7.30
C GLN A 117 16.30 4.76 -6.52
N THR A 118 15.82 5.84 -5.91
CA THR A 118 16.67 6.71 -5.08
C THR A 118 17.21 5.96 -3.87
N ARG A 119 16.36 5.16 -3.22
CA ARG A 119 16.74 4.31 -2.08
C ARG A 119 17.73 3.22 -2.48
N GLU A 120 17.49 2.52 -3.57
CA GLU A 120 18.39 1.47 -4.07
C GLU A 120 19.76 2.03 -4.45
N LYS A 121 19.79 3.18 -5.12
CA LYS A 121 21.04 3.88 -5.41
C LYS A 121 21.81 4.22 -4.13
N HIS A 122 21.13 4.72 -3.11
CA HIS A 122 21.75 5.01 -1.81
C HIS A 122 22.31 3.74 -1.14
N ILE A 123 21.53 2.65 -1.16
CA ILE A 123 21.95 1.35 -0.63
C ILE A 123 23.18 0.84 -1.36
N LEU A 124 23.18 0.85 -2.70
CA LEU A 124 24.29 0.36 -3.50
C LEU A 124 25.59 1.16 -3.27
N GLN A 125 25.47 2.49 -3.18
CA GLN A 125 26.61 3.37 -2.88
C GLN A 125 27.19 3.07 -1.48
N THR A 126 26.32 2.95 -0.48
CA THR A 126 26.72 2.67 0.90
C THR A 126 27.34 1.27 1.02
N GLN A 127 26.72 0.26 0.42
CA GLN A 127 27.21 -1.11 0.39
C GLN A 127 28.59 -1.20 -0.26
N THR A 128 28.81 -0.49 -1.38
CA THR A 128 30.12 -0.47 -2.05
C THR A 128 31.22 0.04 -1.10
N VAL A 129 30.95 1.12 -0.36
CA VAL A 129 31.90 1.67 0.61
C VAL A 129 32.13 0.70 1.78
N LEU A 130 31.07 0.14 2.36
CA LEU A 130 31.18 -0.83 3.46
C LEU A 130 31.93 -2.10 3.04
N CYS A 131 31.73 -2.59 1.82
CA CYS A 131 32.47 -3.73 1.27
C CYS A 131 33.97 -3.42 1.11
N ASP A 132 34.33 -2.23 0.61
CA ASP A 132 35.74 -1.81 0.51
C ASP A 132 36.39 -1.72 1.91
N MET A 133 35.67 -1.21 2.91
CA MET A 133 36.13 -1.15 4.30
C MET A 133 36.37 -2.54 4.89
N LEU A 134 35.47 -3.50 4.64
CA LEU A 134 35.63 -4.89 5.10
C LEU A 134 36.83 -5.61 4.45
N LEU A 135 37.19 -5.22 3.22
CA LEU A 135 38.33 -5.80 2.52
C LEU A 135 39.68 -5.22 2.98
N ARG A 136 39.71 -3.97 3.43
CA ARG A 136 40.93 -3.26 3.84
C ARG A 136 41.19 -3.29 5.34
N ASP A 137 40.14 -3.24 6.15
CA ASP A 137 40.18 -3.11 7.60
C ASP A 137 39.54 -4.32 8.31
N ALA A 138 39.65 -4.35 9.65
CA ALA A 138 38.94 -5.33 10.46
C ALA A 138 37.40 -5.11 10.39
N PRO A 139 36.57 -6.15 10.64
CA PRO A 139 35.11 -6.08 10.58
C PRO A 139 34.44 -4.99 11.42
N ILE A 140 35.19 -4.41 12.36
CA ILE A 140 34.78 -3.29 13.21
C ILE A 140 34.53 -1.99 12.42
N ALA A 141 35.20 -1.80 11.28
CA ALA A 141 35.19 -0.55 10.53
C ALA A 141 33.77 -0.15 10.08
N ILE A 142 32.91 -1.12 9.76
CA ILE A 142 31.52 -0.89 9.34
C ILE A 142 30.63 -0.31 10.46
N VAL A 143 31.11 -0.34 11.71
CA VAL A 143 30.41 0.21 12.88
C VAL A 143 31.07 1.49 13.39
N THR A 144 32.40 1.60 13.27
CA THR A 144 33.16 2.71 13.89
C THR A 144 33.45 3.88 12.96
N GLN A 145 33.37 3.70 11.63
CA GLN A 145 33.63 4.76 10.65
C GLN A 145 32.34 5.25 9.99
N SER A 146 32.43 6.27 9.13
CA SER A 146 31.29 6.84 8.41
C SER A 146 31.55 6.77 6.90
N PRO A 147 30.61 6.27 6.08
CA PRO A 147 29.31 5.71 6.44
C PRO A 147 29.42 4.37 7.19
N ASN A 148 28.42 4.04 8.00
CA ASN A 148 28.32 2.79 8.77
C ASN A 148 27.06 1.99 8.40
N VAL A 149 26.86 0.85 9.07
CA VAL A 149 25.71 -0.04 8.88
C VAL A 149 24.34 0.63 9.09
N MET A 150 24.24 1.68 9.91
CA MET A 150 22.98 2.43 10.10
C MET A 150 22.67 3.37 8.92
N ASP A 151 23.66 3.68 8.07
CA ASP A 151 23.42 4.39 6.81
C ASP A 151 22.89 3.45 5.73
N LEU A 152 23.20 2.15 5.81
CA LEU A 152 22.69 1.13 4.88
C LEU A 152 21.22 0.81 5.15
N VAL A 153 20.85 0.68 6.42
CA VAL A 153 19.49 0.36 6.86
C VAL A 153 19.03 1.43 7.83
N LYS A 154 17.89 2.08 7.52
CA LYS A 154 17.31 3.08 8.41
C LYS A 154 16.92 2.44 9.75
N CYS A 155 17.75 2.67 10.77
CA CYS A 155 17.53 2.21 12.13
C CYS A 155 18.03 3.23 13.16
N ASP A 156 17.56 3.11 14.40
CA ASP A 156 17.95 3.98 15.51
C ASP A 156 19.22 3.49 16.25
N GLY A 157 19.62 2.25 16.00
CA GLY A 157 20.87 1.67 16.52
C GLY A 157 21.26 0.38 15.82
N ALA A 158 22.52 0.00 15.97
CA ALA A 158 23.10 -1.23 15.46
C ALA A 158 24.07 -1.84 16.47
N ALA A 159 24.11 -3.17 16.53
CA ALA A 159 25.06 -3.91 17.36
C ALA A 159 25.77 -4.98 16.53
N LEU A 160 27.10 -5.00 16.59
CA LEU A 160 27.93 -6.06 16.04
C LEU A 160 28.40 -6.96 17.18
N TYR A 161 28.09 -8.25 17.12
CA TYR A 161 28.65 -9.25 18.01
C TYR A 161 29.61 -10.16 17.22
N TYR A 162 30.90 -10.03 17.48
CA TYR A 162 31.93 -10.79 16.77
C TYR A 162 33.05 -11.21 17.72
N ARG A 163 33.44 -12.49 17.68
CA ARG A 163 34.48 -13.08 18.57
C ARG A 163 34.28 -12.74 20.07
N LYS A 164 33.05 -12.90 20.56
CA LYS A 164 32.64 -12.62 21.97
C LYS A 164 32.80 -11.16 22.42
N LYS A 165 32.88 -10.21 21.48
CA LYS A 165 32.93 -8.77 21.75
C LYS A 165 31.73 -8.08 21.14
N PHE A 166 31.23 -7.06 21.82
CA PHE A 166 30.13 -6.21 21.38
C PHE A 166 30.66 -4.85 20.90
N TRP A 167 30.11 -4.37 19.79
CA TRP A 167 30.25 -2.99 19.35
C TRP A 167 28.85 -2.44 19.14
N LEU A 168 28.53 -1.39 19.90
CA LEU A 168 27.20 -0.80 19.97
C LEU A 168 27.24 0.59 19.35
N LEU A 169 26.26 0.91 18.52
CA LEU A 169 26.13 2.17 17.81
C LEU A 169 24.69 2.66 17.91
N GLY A 170 24.51 3.93 18.31
CA GLY A 170 23.18 4.51 18.48
C GLY A 170 22.42 3.94 19.69
N LEU A 171 21.10 3.81 19.56
CA LEU A 171 20.22 3.28 20.60
C LEU A 171 20.16 1.76 20.53
N THR A 172 20.88 1.09 21.42
CA THR A 172 20.95 -0.38 21.48
C THR A 172 20.55 -0.92 22.85
N PRO A 173 20.04 -2.16 22.93
CA PRO A 173 19.94 -2.88 24.20
C PRO A 173 21.33 -3.04 24.86
N THR A 174 21.34 -3.34 26.16
CA THR A 174 22.58 -3.65 26.89
C THR A 174 23.18 -4.98 26.42
N GLU A 175 24.47 -5.22 26.67
CA GLU A 175 25.13 -6.48 26.29
C GLU A 175 24.42 -7.73 26.85
N ALA A 176 23.87 -7.64 28.07
CA ALA A 176 23.11 -8.74 28.68
C ALA A 176 21.81 -9.03 27.89
N GLN A 177 21.10 -7.98 27.48
CA GLN A 177 19.89 -8.09 26.67
C GLN A 177 20.18 -8.58 25.25
N ILE A 178 21.30 -8.15 24.65
CA ILE A 178 21.69 -8.63 23.32
C ILE A 178 22.00 -10.13 23.37
N LYS A 179 22.69 -10.61 24.42
CA LYS A 179 22.93 -12.06 24.60
C LYS A 179 21.62 -12.84 24.67
N ASP A 180 20.66 -12.36 25.46
CA ASP A 180 19.33 -12.96 25.61
C ASP A 180 18.54 -13.03 24.29
N ILE A 181 18.75 -12.07 23.36
CA ILE A 181 18.12 -12.08 22.03
C ILE A 181 18.81 -13.06 21.06
N THR A 182 20.11 -13.32 21.25
CA THR A 182 20.91 -14.17 20.35
C THR A 182 21.00 -15.64 20.78
N GLU A 183 20.59 -15.96 22.01
CA GLU A 183 20.41 -17.32 22.53
C GLU A 183 19.02 -17.88 22.17
#